data_AF-A0A9E1WQV4-F1
#
_entry.id   AF-A0A9E1WQV4-F1
#
_cell.length_a   1.000
_cell.length_b   1.000
_cell.length_c   1.000
_cell.angle_alpha   90.00
_cell.angle_beta   90.00
_cell.angle_gamma   90.00
#
_symmetry.space_group_name_H-M   'P 1'
#
loop_
_entity.id
_entity.type
_entity.pdbx_description
1 polymer ?
#
loop_
_entity_poly.entity_id
_entity_poly.type
_entity_poly.pdbx_seq_one_letter_code
_entity_poly.pdbx_strand_id
1 'polypeptide(L)'
;MHHYDMLKALCVIMILGPAVILTAAPAHASDVVFDDPVRRAVGDLTPLSGTPVADFAGKITVVSFFASWCTPCTDEFRQLNKLRAAFPEKHVTIVALNLFEGYSADPGGTRMSRFLAGTKPTFPVLGGMADGTLAAWFGGIERIPTVYVFDAAGRLAFQFIHEKDATKR
;
A
#
# COMPACT_ATOMS: atom_id res chain seq x y z
N MET A 1 -37.16 0.62 3.39
CA MET A 1 -38.36 0.87 2.54
C MET A 1 -38.07 2.08 1.68
N HIS A 2 -38.64 2.13 0.47
CA HIS A 2 -38.28 2.93 -0.73
C HIS A 2 -37.24 2.24 -1.61
N HIS A 3 -37.62 1.19 -2.34
CA HIS A 3 -38.33 1.16 -3.65
C HIS A 3 -37.49 1.70 -4.80
N TYR A 4 -36.87 0.74 -5.51
CA TYR A 4 -36.75 0.63 -6.97
C TYR A 4 -37.28 1.81 -7.79
N ASP A 5 -36.39 2.41 -8.60
CA ASP A 5 -36.76 3.03 -9.87
C ASP A 5 -35.86 2.43 -10.97
N MET A 6 -36.08 1.13 -11.22
CA MET A 6 -35.40 0.30 -12.23
C MET A 6 -36.07 0.40 -13.61
N LEU A 7 -36.85 1.44 -13.93
CA LEU A 7 -37.63 1.45 -15.17
C LEU A 7 -37.97 2.86 -15.66
N LYS A 8 -37.01 3.54 -16.32
CA LYS A 8 -37.24 4.64 -17.27
C LYS A 8 -35.93 5.05 -17.94
N ALA A 9 -35.63 4.43 -19.08
CA ALA A 9 -35.01 5.06 -20.26
C ALA A 9 -34.57 3.98 -21.26
N LEU A 10 -35.56 3.39 -21.94
CA LEU A 10 -35.33 2.75 -23.24
C LEU A 10 -36.08 3.59 -24.28
N CYS A 11 -35.33 4.33 -25.08
CA CYS A 11 -35.80 4.87 -26.36
C CYS A 11 -34.64 4.73 -27.34
N VAL A 12 -34.78 3.77 -28.25
CA VAL A 12 -33.88 3.45 -29.36
C VAL A 12 -34.15 4.41 -30.50
N ILE A 13 -33.15 5.12 -31.04
CA ILE A 13 -33.13 5.51 -32.45
C ILE A 13 -31.70 5.37 -33.00
N MET A 14 -31.53 4.40 -33.90
CA MET A 14 -30.42 4.25 -34.83
C MET A 14 -30.42 5.39 -35.86
N ILE A 15 -29.31 6.15 -36.00
CA ILE A 15 -28.87 6.72 -37.29
C ILE A 15 -27.32 6.77 -37.31
N LEU A 16 -26.73 5.92 -38.15
CA LEU A 16 -25.47 6.00 -38.91
C LEU A 16 -24.25 6.74 -38.32
N GLY A 17 -23.27 5.93 -37.90
CA GLY A 17 -21.86 6.28 -37.75
C GLY A 17 -21.24 5.50 -36.58
N PRO A 18 -20.07 4.82 -36.72
CA PRO A 18 -19.42 4.21 -35.57
C PRO A 18 -18.76 5.32 -34.76
N ALA A 19 -19.58 6.14 -34.09
CA ALA A 19 -19.13 6.89 -32.93
C ALA A 19 -18.94 5.83 -31.83
N VAL A 20 -17.73 5.28 -31.75
CA VAL A 20 -17.25 4.58 -30.57
C VAL A 20 -17.37 5.58 -29.45
N ILE A 21 -18.47 5.52 -28.69
CA ILE A 21 -18.56 6.20 -27.42
C ILE A 21 -17.58 5.44 -26.52
N LEU A 22 -16.35 5.95 -26.49
CA LEU A 22 -15.36 5.57 -25.51
C LEU A 22 -15.89 6.06 -24.17
N THR A 23 -16.76 5.27 -23.53
CA THR A 23 -17.03 5.44 -22.12
C THR A 23 -15.70 5.16 -21.42
N ALA A 24 -14.96 6.21 -21.10
CA ALA A 24 -13.86 6.10 -20.17
C ALA A 24 -14.46 5.48 -18.90
N ALA A 25 -14.13 4.23 -18.64
CA ALA A 25 -14.38 3.64 -17.33
C ALA A 25 -13.78 4.58 -16.29
N PRO A 26 -14.44 4.81 -15.16
CA PRO A 26 -13.88 5.68 -14.15
C PRO A 26 -12.54 5.08 -13.71
N ALA A 27 -11.50 5.92 -13.62
CA ALA A 27 -10.20 5.53 -13.07
C ALA A 27 -10.38 5.19 -11.59
N HIS A 28 -10.73 3.93 -11.33
CA HIS A 28 -11.01 3.42 -10.00
C HIS A 28 -10.16 2.16 -9.81
N ALA A 29 -9.14 2.30 -8.96
CA ALA A 29 -8.22 1.27 -8.46
C ALA A 29 -7.17 0.66 -9.42
N SER A 30 -7.10 1.06 -10.70
CA SER A 30 -6.21 0.46 -11.70
C SER A 30 -4.80 1.06 -11.84
N ASP A 31 -4.52 2.20 -11.21
CA ASP A 31 -3.35 3.02 -11.61
C ASP A 31 -2.13 2.86 -10.69
N VAL A 32 -2.27 2.16 -9.55
CA VAL A 32 -1.13 1.88 -8.67
C VAL A 32 -0.34 0.71 -9.22
N VAL A 33 0.86 1.01 -9.71
CA VAL A 33 1.82 0.04 -10.23
C VAL A 33 3.12 0.10 -9.44
N PHE A 34 3.73 -1.05 -9.21
CA PHE A 34 5.03 -1.19 -8.57
C PHE A 34 6.07 -1.58 -9.61
N ASP A 35 6.31 -0.65 -10.53
CA ASP A 35 7.22 -0.77 -11.67
C ASP A 35 8.66 -0.36 -11.32
N ASP A 36 9.57 -0.38 -12.30
CA ASP A 36 11.00 -0.17 -12.05
C ASP A 36 11.34 1.20 -11.43
N PRO A 37 10.76 2.34 -11.89
CA PRO A 37 10.93 3.62 -11.21
C PRO A 37 10.53 3.59 -9.74
N VAL A 38 9.35 3.04 -9.42
CA VAL A 38 8.86 2.99 -8.03
C VAL A 38 9.71 2.02 -7.20
N ARG A 39 10.05 0.84 -7.73
CA ARG A 39 10.92 -0.16 -7.08
C ARG A 39 12.27 0.43 -6.70
N ARG A 40 12.90 1.14 -7.65
CA ARG A 40 14.21 1.77 -7.42
C ARG A 40 14.11 2.83 -6.35
N ALA A 41 13.12 3.73 -6.46
CA ALA A 41 12.93 4.79 -5.49
C ALA A 41 12.67 4.24 -4.08
N VAL A 42 11.90 3.15 -3.95
CA VAL A 42 11.70 2.46 -2.67
C VAL A 42 12.99 1.78 -2.18
N GLY A 43 13.76 1.14 -3.05
CA GLY A 43 15.04 0.53 -2.72
C GLY A 43 16.09 1.53 -2.22
N ASP A 44 16.00 2.78 -2.68
CA ASP A 44 16.90 3.88 -2.30
C ASP A 44 16.49 4.58 -0.98
N LEU A 45 15.35 4.20 -0.36
CA LEU A 45 14.90 4.77 0.91
C LEU A 45 15.83 4.34 2.07
N THR A 46 16.00 5.25 3.03
CA THR A 46 16.82 5.00 4.21
C THR A 46 16.27 3.84 5.05
N PRO A 47 17.06 2.80 5.37
CA PRO A 47 16.63 1.75 6.26
C PRO A 47 16.47 2.25 7.71
N LEU A 48 15.32 1.96 8.30
CA LEU A 48 15.04 2.12 9.73
C LEU A 48 15.27 0.81 10.49
N SER A 49 15.06 -0.33 9.82
CA SER A 49 15.34 -1.67 10.35
C SER A 49 15.51 -2.69 9.23
N GLY A 50 16.32 -3.72 9.47
CA GLY A 50 16.63 -4.74 8.47
C GLY A 50 17.54 -4.23 7.36
N THR A 51 17.87 -5.13 6.43
CA THR A 51 18.68 -4.81 5.25
C THR A 51 17.77 -4.30 4.13
N PRO A 52 18.07 -3.17 3.47
CA PRO A 52 17.32 -2.73 2.30
C PRO A 52 17.16 -3.84 1.25
N VAL A 53 16.00 -3.89 0.60
CA VAL A 53 15.76 -4.85 -0.49
C VAL A 53 16.56 -4.40 -1.71
N ALA A 54 17.52 -5.23 -2.14
CA ALA A 54 18.33 -4.93 -3.31
C ALA A 54 17.58 -5.18 -4.65
N ASP A 55 16.57 -6.05 -4.65
CA ASP A 55 15.80 -6.39 -5.85
C ASP A 55 14.36 -6.87 -5.54
N PHE A 56 13.40 -6.22 -6.19
CA PHE A 56 11.97 -6.53 -6.15
C PHE A 56 11.49 -7.34 -7.37
N ALA A 57 12.28 -7.39 -8.45
CA ALA A 57 11.87 -7.97 -9.72
C ALA A 57 11.57 -9.46 -9.62
N GLY A 58 10.50 -9.90 -10.29
CA GLY A 58 10.12 -11.31 -10.38
C GLY A 58 9.55 -11.91 -9.08
N LYS A 59 9.28 -11.10 -8.06
CA LYS A 59 8.75 -11.53 -6.76
C LYS A 59 7.38 -10.94 -6.49
N ILE A 60 6.54 -11.67 -5.77
CA ILE A 60 5.36 -11.07 -5.15
C ILE A 60 5.86 -10.07 -4.11
N THR A 61 5.35 -8.85 -4.15
CA THR A 61 5.78 -7.78 -3.23
C THR A 61 4.62 -7.32 -2.37
N VAL A 62 4.81 -7.38 -1.05
CA VAL A 62 3.91 -6.81 -0.05
C VAL A 62 4.50 -5.50 0.43
N VAL A 63 3.79 -4.39 0.19
CA VAL A 63 4.15 -3.06 0.67
C VAL A 63 3.18 -2.68 1.78
N SER A 64 3.68 -2.44 2.98
CA SER A 64 2.87 -2.05 4.15
C SER A 64 3.21 -0.62 4.58
N PHE A 65 2.22 0.26 4.62
CA PHE A 65 2.38 1.64 5.05
C PHE A 65 2.02 1.78 6.52
N PHE A 66 2.90 2.43 7.29
CA PHE A 66 2.76 2.50 8.75
C PHE A 66 3.35 3.80 9.32
N ALA A 67 3.13 4.01 10.62
CA ALA A 67 3.82 4.97 11.46
C ALA A 67 4.01 4.35 12.85
N SER A 68 5.05 4.73 13.59
CA SER A 68 5.31 4.11 14.90
C SER A 68 4.27 4.44 15.97
N TRP A 69 3.49 5.52 15.77
CA TRP A 69 2.36 5.90 16.64
C TRP A 69 1.04 5.20 16.29
N CYS A 70 0.98 4.53 15.14
CA CYS A 70 -0.23 3.82 14.69
C CYS A 70 -0.40 2.52 15.47
N THR A 71 -1.36 2.51 16.40
CA THR A 71 -1.61 1.33 17.25
C THR A 71 -1.98 0.07 16.44
N PRO A 72 -2.87 0.12 15.42
CA PRO A 72 -3.17 -1.07 14.62
C PRO A 72 -1.96 -1.60 13.83
N CYS A 73 -0.99 -0.73 13.51
CA CYS A 73 0.21 -1.12 12.78
C CYS A 73 1.08 -2.11 13.59
N THR A 74 1.01 -2.10 14.92
CA THR A 74 1.73 -3.10 15.73
C THR A 74 1.21 -4.52 15.47
N ASP A 75 -0.10 -4.67 15.30
CA ASP A 75 -0.73 -5.97 15.06
C ASP A 75 -0.47 -6.42 13.62
N GLU A 76 -0.52 -5.49 12.68
CA GLU A 76 -0.15 -5.72 11.28
C GLU A 76 1.29 -6.26 11.14
N PHE A 77 2.26 -5.63 11.83
CA PHE A 77 3.65 -6.10 11.81
C PHE A 77 3.79 -7.53 12.35
N ARG A 78 2.99 -7.92 13.34
CA ARG A 78 2.98 -9.32 13.83
C ARG A 78 2.44 -10.28 12.77
N GLN A 79 1.44 -9.88 11.97
CA GLN A 79 0.96 -10.70 10.85
C GLN A 79 1.99 -10.77 9.72
N LEU A 80 2.66 -9.67 9.40
CA LEU A 80 3.72 -9.65 8.39
C LEU A 80 4.93 -10.52 8.81
N ASN A 81 5.25 -10.59 10.10
CA ASN A 81 6.27 -11.54 10.60
C ASN A 81 5.85 -13.00 10.38
N LYS A 82 4.56 -13.33 10.57
CA LYS A 82 4.05 -14.67 10.26
C LYS A 82 4.10 -14.94 8.75
N LEU A 83 3.76 -13.95 7.93
CA LEU A 83 3.86 -14.05 6.48
C LEU A 83 5.30 -14.33 6.04
N ARG A 84 6.26 -13.60 6.61
CA ARG A 84 7.69 -13.85 6.39
C ARG A 84 8.11 -15.26 6.81
N ALA A 85 7.63 -15.75 7.95
CA ALA A 85 7.94 -17.11 8.41
C ALA A 85 7.36 -18.18 7.47
N ALA A 86 6.20 -17.92 6.85
CA ALA A 86 5.57 -18.83 5.90
C ALA A 86 6.16 -18.76 4.49
N PHE A 87 6.67 -17.59 4.07
CA PHE A 87 7.17 -17.37 2.71
C PHE A 87 8.58 -16.77 2.70
N PRO A 88 9.56 -17.45 2.10
CA PRO A 88 10.93 -16.94 2.03
C PRO A 88 11.05 -15.76 1.06
N GLU A 89 12.09 -14.94 1.25
CA GLU A 89 12.30 -13.69 0.49
C GLU A 89 12.38 -13.87 -1.02
N LYS A 90 12.91 -15.02 -1.45
CA LYS A 90 13.03 -15.36 -2.87
C LYS A 90 11.68 -15.47 -3.60
N HIS A 91 10.58 -15.60 -2.87
CA HIS A 91 9.23 -15.72 -3.44
C HIS A 91 8.36 -14.51 -3.08
N VAL A 92 8.43 -14.06 -1.83
CA VAL A 92 7.65 -12.94 -1.31
C VAL A 92 8.57 -11.93 -0.65
N THR A 93 8.68 -10.76 -1.27
CA THR A 93 9.31 -9.59 -0.65
C THR A 93 8.27 -8.88 0.20
N ILE A 94 8.64 -8.49 1.42
CA ILE A 94 7.81 -7.67 2.30
C ILE A 94 8.63 -6.45 2.62
N VAL A 95 8.05 -5.26 2.46
CA VAL A 95 8.69 -3.99 2.84
C VAL A 95 7.66 -3.12 3.56
N ALA A 96 8.07 -2.53 4.69
CA ALA A 96 7.25 -1.57 5.41
C ALA A 96 7.78 -0.16 5.21
N LEU A 97 6.91 0.77 4.83
CA LEU A 97 7.23 2.13 4.45
C LEU A 97 6.62 3.11 5.44
N ASN A 98 7.49 3.90 6.08
CA ASN A 98 7.06 4.89 7.04
C ASN A 98 6.37 6.07 6.34
N LEU A 99 5.14 6.37 6.76
CA LEU A 99 4.37 7.54 6.35
C LEU A 99 3.86 8.28 7.59
N PHE A 100 3.50 9.55 7.41
CA PHE A 100 2.89 10.39 8.46
C PHE A 100 3.71 10.54 9.76
N GLU A 101 5.01 10.22 9.69
CA GLU A 101 5.96 10.39 10.77
C GLU A 101 7.27 10.90 10.19
N GLY A 102 7.52 12.21 10.32
CA GLY A 102 8.79 12.83 10.01
C GLY A 102 9.64 13.04 11.27
N TYR A 103 10.88 13.52 11.09
CA TYR A 103 11.81 13.76 12.20
C TYR A 103 11.24 14.70 13.29
N SER A 104 10.43 15.69 12.90
CA SER A 104 9.77 16.61 13.83
C SER A 104 8.63 15.95 14.63
N ALA A 105 8.03 14.87 14.12
CA ALA A 105 6.95 14.15 14.79
C ALA A 105 7.46 13.12 15.81
N ASP A 106 8.71 12.66 15.69
CA ASP A 106 9.43 11.82 16.67
C ASP A 106 10.86 12.34 16.90
N PRO A 107 11.04 13.48 17.58
CA PRO A 107 12.36 14.04 17.86
C PRO A 107 13.24 13.02 18.60
N GLY A 108 14.35 12.62 17.98
CA GLY A 108 15.27 11.63 18.52
C GLY A 108 14.87 10.17 18.31
N GLY A 109 13.82 9.87 17.53
CA GLY A 109 13.51 8.51 17.06
C GLY A 109 13.09 7.52 18.15
N THR A 110 12.68 8.00 19.33
CA THR A 110 12.41 7.14 20.48
C THR A 110 11.17 6.28 20.27
N ARG A 111 10.14 6.81 19.60
CA ARG A 111 8.91 6.07 19.32
C ARG A 111 9.14 5.01 18.26
N MET A 112 9.84 5.36 17.17
CA MET A 112 10.25 4.39 16.16
C MET A 112 11.08 3.26 16.78
N SER A 113 12.06 3.60 17.62
CA SER A 113 12.90 2.61 18.31
C SER A 113 12.08 1.64 19.17
N ARG A 114 11.10 2.15 19.93
CA ARG A 114 10.20 1.32 20.76
C ARG A 114 9.31 0.43 19.90
N PHE A 115 8.75 0.97 18.81
CA PHE A 115 7.91 0.22 17.89
C PHE A 115 8.68 -0.94 17.26
N LEU A 116 9.90 -0.70 16.78
CA LEU A 116 10.77 -1.74 16.22
C LEU A 116 11.18 -2.79 17.26
N ALA A 117 11.50 -2.38 18.49
CA ALA A 117 11.83 -3.31 19.57
C ALA A 117 10.63 -4.19 19.99
N GLY A 118 9.41 -3.65 19.94
CA GLY A 118 8.18 -4.36 20.28
C GLY A 118 7.68 -5.29 19.16
N THR A 119 7.84 -4.89 17.90
CA THR A 119 7.36 -5.67 16.74
C THR A 119 8.40 -6.64 16.20
N LYS A 120 9.70 -6.34 16.35
CA LYS A 120 10.84 -7.15 15.88
C LYS A 120 10.64 -7.61 14.42
N PRO A 121 10.51 -6.67 13.46
CA PRO A 121 10.23 -7.03 12.08
C PRO A 121 11.37 -7.86 11.50
N THR A 122 11.03 -8.96 10.84
CA THR A 122 11.98 -9.83 10.12
C THR A 122 12.00 -9.50 8.62
N PHE A 123 11.67 -8.27 8.29
CA PHE A 123 11.59 -7.73 6.94
C PHE A 123 12.03 -6.26 6.97
N PRO A 124 12.41 -5.67 5.82
CA PRO A 124 12.94 -4.31 5.78
C PRO A 124 11.87 -3.29 6.15
N VAL A 125 12.26 -2.35 7.02
CA VAL A 125 11.47 -1.18 7.39
C VAL A 125 12.23 0.04 6.91
N LEU A 126 11.62 0.81 6.03
CA LEU A 126 12.25 1.94 5.36
C LEU A 126 11.57 3.25 5.76
N GLY A 127 12.34 4.33 5.66
CA GLY A 127 11.87 5.69 5.85
C GLY A 127 10.81 6.09 4.82
N GLY A 128 10.29 7.31 4.99
CA GLY A 128 9.38 7.92 4.03
C GLY A 128 10.05 8.97 3.15
N MET A 129 9.25 9.66 2.34
CA MET A 129 9.64 10.87 1.62
C MET A 129 8.92 12.07 2.23
N ALA A 130 9.63 13.17 2.43
CA ALA A 130 9.08 14.37 3.09
C ALA A 130 8.12 15.17 2.21
N ASP A 131 8.16 14.99 0.89
CA ASP A 131 7.40 15.72 -0.12
C ASP A 131 6.03 15.09 -0.46
N GLY A 132 5.70 13.96 0.16
CA GLY A 132 4.46 13.22 -0.10
C GLY A 132 4.46 12.38 -1.38
N THR A 133 5.54 12.39 -2.16
CA THR A 133 5.68 11.63 -3.41
C THR A 133 5.42 10.14 -3.19
N LEU A 134 5.91 9.60 -2.07
CA LEU A 134 5.70 8.20 -1.73
C LEU A 134 4.22 7.85 -1.55
N ALA A 135 3.41 8.73 -0.96
CA ALA A 135 1.97 8.47 -0.84
C ALA A 135 1.26 8.61 -2.19
N ALA A 136 1.70 9.55 -3.03
CA ALA A 136 1.13 9.79 -4.36
C ALA A 136 1.31 8.60 -5.32
N TRP A 137 2.49 7.95 -5.33
CA TRP A 137 2.72 6.74 -6.14
C TRP A 137 1.77 5.58 -5.82
N PHE A 138 1.21 5.57 -4.60
CA PHE A 138 0.28 4.56 -4.14
C PHE A 138 -1.15 5.10 -4.03
N GLY A 139 -1.51 6.02 -4.92
CA GLY A 139 -2.89 6.51 -5.07
C GLY A 139 -3.34 7.51 -4.00
N GLY A 140 -2.41 8.16 -3.31
CA GLY A 140 -2.73 9.12 -2.25
C GLY A 140 -3.17 8.40 -0.97
N ILE A 141 -2.22 7.78 -0.27
CA ILE A 141 -2.52 7.11 0.99
C ILE A 141 -2.96 8.13 2.04
N GLU A 142 -4.17 7.96 2.54
CA GLU A 142 -4.75 8.82 3.59
C GLU A 142 -4.84 8.11 4.95
N ARG A 143 -4.66 6.79 4.99
CA ARG A 143 -4.86 5.97 6.19
C ARG A 143 -3.81 4.88 6.33
N ILE A 144 -3.49 4.55 7.59
CA ILE A 144 -2.57 3.47 7.96
C ILE A 144 -3.18 2.58 9.05
N PRO A 145 -2.87 1.27 9.07
CA PRO A 145 -2.08 0.58 8.05
C PRO A 145 -2.84 0.44 6.73
N THR A 146 -2.11 0.58 5.63
CA THR A 146 -2.57 0.23 4.28
C THR A 146 -1.56 -0.74 3.68
N VAL A 147 -2.05 -1.83 3.11
CA VAL A 147 -1.21 -2.88 2.53
C VAL A 147 -1.55 -3.06 1.07
N TYR A 148 -0.53 -3.09 0.22
CA TYR A 148 -0.62 -3.44 -1.19
C TYR A 148 0.14 -4.75 -1.43
N VAL A 149 -0.43 -5.61 -2.27
CA VAL A 149 0.22 -6.82 -2.76
C VAL A 149 0.32 -6.73 -4.27
N PHE A 150 1.54 -6.78 -4.78
CA PHE A 150 1.85 -6.77 -6.20
C PHE A 150 2.28 -8.15 -6.66
N ASP A 151 1.87 -8.53 -7.87
CA ASP A 151 2.38 -9.73 -8.52
C ASP A 151 3.84 -9.56 -8.97
N ALA A 152 4.44 -10.63 -9.52
CA ALA A 152 5.83 -10.62 -9.98
C ALA A 152 6.13 -9.64 -11.12
N ALA A 153 5.10 -9.13 -11.81
CA ALA A 153 5.22 -8.11 -12.84
C ALA A 153 5.10 -6.69 -12.25
N GLY A 154 4.73 -6.55 -10.97
CA GLY A 154 4.48 -5.27 -10.31
C GLY A 154 3.05 -4.76 -10.45
N ARG A 155 2.11 -5.60 -10.91
CA ARG A 155 0.70 -5.22 -11.03
C ARG A 155 0.01 -5.43 -9.70
N LEU A 156 -0.88 -4.50 -9.34
CA LEU A 156 -1.66 -4.61 -8.11
C LEU A 156 -2.57 -5.85 -8.16
N ALA A 157 -2.37 -6.76 -7.22
CA ALA A 157 -3.18 -7.97 -7.06
C ALA A 157 -4.19 -7.83 -5.91
N PHE A 158 -3.83 -7.09 -4.85
CA PHE A 158 -4.69 -6.88 -3.70
C PHE A 158 -4.34 -5.60 -2.94
N GLN A 159 -5.35 -4.95 -2.37
CA GLN A 159 -5.21 -3.79 -1.49
C GLN A 159 -6.07 -4.00 -0.25
N PHE A 160 -5.51 -3.67 0.92
CA PHE A 160 -6.21 -3.66 2.19
C PHE A 160 -6.02 -2.31 2.89
N ILE A 161 -7.12 -1.71 3.32
CA ILE A 161 -7.15 -0.46 4.08
C ILE A 161 -7.94 -0.73 5.36
N HIS A 162 -7.38 -0.44 6.53
CA HIS A 162 -8.07 -0.66 7.80
C HIS A 162 -9.38 0.16 7.90
N GLU A 163 -10.45 -0.41 8.47
CA GLU A 163 -11.75 0.26 8.64
C GLU A 163 -11.65 1.48 9.58
N LYS A 164 -12.53 2.47 9.41
CA LYS A 164 -12.50 3.74 10.17
C LYS A 164 -12.72 3.53 11.68
N ASP A 165 -13.37 2.44 12.07
CA ASP A 165 -13.83 2.16 13.44
C ASP A 165 -13.35 0.81 13.99
N ALA A 166 -12.18 0.33 13.54
CA ALA A 166 -11.60 -0.91 14.06
C ALA A 166 -11.22 -0.75 15.56
N THR A 167 -12.16 -1.07 16.45
CA THR A 167 -11.92 -1.13 17.89
C THR A 167 -11.08 -2.37 18.23
N LYS A 168 -10.07 -2.22 19.10
CA LYS A 168 -9.40 -3.34 19.76
C LYS A 168 -10.47 -4.27 20.34
N ARG A 169 -10.62 -5.46 19.79
CA ARG A 169 -11.32 -6.55 20.47
C ARG A 169 -10.40 -7.17 21.51
#